data_AF-A0AB34Z2X8-F1
#
_entry.id   AF-A0AB34Z2X8-F1
#
_cell.length_a   1.000
_cell.length_b   1.000
_cell.length_c   1.000
_cell.angle_alpha   90.00
_cell.angle_beta   90.00
_cell.angle_gamma   90.00
#
_symmetry.space_group_name_H-M   'P 1'
#
loop_
_entity.id
_entity.type
_entity.pdbx_description
1 polymer ?
#
loop_
_entity_poly.entity_id
_entity_poly.type
_entity_poly.pdbx_seq_one_letter_code
_entity_poly.pdbx_strand_id
1 'polypeptide(L)'
;MKKFNLIIEALFAILLTACNFGLMEETKIALESSSKDVKNKILQIKKDAEDKGVNFAAFTSSETGSKVTNGGLALREAKIQAINEVEKFLKRIEEEALKLKEHGNSGQFLELFDLLLEVLESLEPIGIKGLKDFISEEAKCNPISTSERLIEVKVQIENKMEEVKKKQNLNKERKSNKGKKKK
;
A
#
# COMPACT_ATOMS: atom_id res chain seq x y z
N MET A 1 -20.53 44.38 24.94
CA MET A 1 -20.59 43.50 23.75
C MET A 1 -19.22 43.02 23.24
N LYS A 2 -18.16 43.85 23.17
CA LYS A 2 -16.84 43.43 22.64
C LYS A 2 -16.15 42.24 23.37
N LYS A 3 -16.32 42.10 24.69
CA LYS A 3 -15.68 41.01 25.48
C LYS A 3 -16.26 39.61 25.22
N PHE A 4 -17.53 39.51 24.83
CA PHE A 4 -18.17 38.22 24.51
C PHE A 4 -17.71 37.69 23.16
N ASN A 5 -17.41 38.56 22.19
CA ASN A 5 -16.90 38.18 20.88
C ASN A 5 -15.54 37.48 20.97
N LEU A 6 -14.63 38.00 21.81
CA LEU A 6 -13.30 37.43 22.02
C LEU A 6 -13.33 36.04 22.67
N ILE A 7 -14.28 35.79 23.58
CA ILE A 7 -14.44 34.47 24.22
C ILE A 7 -15.00 33.45 23.22
N ILE A 8 -15.96 33.87 22.39
CA ILE A 8 -16.53 33.01 21.34
C ILE A 8 -15.48 32.71 20.26
N GLU A 9 -14.69 33.70 19.84
CA GLU A 9 -13.58 33.52 18.88
C GLU A 9 -12.50 32.59 19.44
N ALA A 10 -12.12 32.74 20.71
CA ALA A 10 -11.16 31.84 21.36
C ALA A 10 -11.69 30.41 21.49
N LEU A 11 -12.97 30.22 21.84
CA LEU A 11 -13.62 28.91 21.87
C LEU A 11 -13.69 28.27 20.48
N PHE A 12 -13.97 29.06 19.44
CA PHE A 12 -13.96 28.58 18.06
C PHE A 12 -12.56 28.19 17.59
N ALA A 13 -11.54 28.96 17.94
CA ALA A 13 -10.15 28.63 17.64
C ALA A 13 -9.72 27.33 18.33
N ILE A 14 -10.08 27.14 19.61
CA ILE A 14 -9.80 25.91 20.36
C ILE A 14 -10.55 24.72 19.75
N LEU A 15 -11.82 24.88 19.38
CA LEU A 15 -12.62 23.85 18.70
C LEU A 15 -12.05 23.50 17.32
N LEU A 16 -11.62 24.50 16.53
CA LEU A 16 -10.98 24.31 15.23
C LEU A 16 -9.64 23.58 15.34
N THR A 17 -8.84 23.89 16.37
CA THR A 17 -7.60 23.15 16.62
C THR A 17 -7.89 21.71 17.02
N ALA A 18 -8.87 21.47 17.91
CA ALA A 18 -9.22 20.13 18.35
C ALA A 18 -9.80 19.24 17.22
N CYS A 19 -10.42 19.84 16.20
CA CYS A 19 -10.97 19.13 15.05
C CYS A 19 -9.96 18.90 13.90
N ASN A 20 -8.82 19.59 13.87
CA ASN A 20 -7.83 19.52 12.77
C ASN A 20 -6.45 19.01 13.19
N PHE A 21 -6.34 18.25 14.27
CA PHE A 21 -5.08 17.59 14.60
C PHE A 21 -4.87 16.37 13.70
N GLY A 22 -3.87 16.46 12.80
CA GLY A 22 -3.34 15.32 12.07
C GLY A 22 -2.58 14.35 12.97
N LEU A 23 -1.82 13.44 12.38
CA LEU A 23 -0.93 12.55 13.13
C LEU A 23 0.06 13.38 13.97
N MET A 24 0.45 12.84 15.13
CA MET A 24 1.57 13.43 15.89
C MET A 24 2.79 13.52 14.98
N GLU A 25 3.49 14.66 15.02
CA GLU A 25 4.57 14.98 14.07
C GLU A 25 5.67 13.90 14.04
N GLU A 26 6.05 13.36 15.20
CA GLU A 26 7.00 12.25 15.29
C GLU A 26 6.49 10.99 14.59
N THR A 27 5.23 10.61 14.81
CA THR A 27 4.59 9.45 14.17
C THR A 27 4.47 9.65 12.66
N LYS A 28 4.10 10.85 12.23
CA LYS A 28 3.99 11.23 10.82
C LYS A 28 5.34 11.10 10.11
N ILE A 29 6.39 11.71 10.66
CA ILE A 29 7.75 11.62 10.12
C ILE A 29 8.21 10.16 10.05
N ALA A 30 7.96 9.38 11.11
CA ALA A 30 8.35 7.98 11.15
C ALA A 30 7.63 7.13 10.07
N LEU A 31 6.34 7.39 9.84
CA LEU A 31 5.55 6.70 8.82
C LEU A 31 5.90 7.14 7.40
N GLU A 32 6.10 8.44 7.16
CA GLU A 32 6.57 8.97 5.87
C GLU A 32 7.95 8.40 5.50
N SER A 33 8.86 8.36 6.47
CA SER A 33 10.17 7.72 6.32
C SER A 33 10.03 6.23 5.99
N SER A 34 9.18 5.52 6.73
CA SER A 34 8.91 4.10 6.49
C SER A 34 8.29 3.84 5.10
N SER A 35 7.38 4.70 4.64
CA SER A 35 6.78 4.64 3.29
C SER A 35 7.86 4.86 2.24
N LYS A 36 8.73 5.86 2.42
CA LYS A 36 9.86 6.13 1.52
C LYS A 36 10.83 4.95 1.44
N ASP A 37 11.14 4.30 2.56
CA ASP A 37 12.00 3.13 2.60
C ASP A 37 11.40 1.95 1.81
N VAL A 38 10.09 1.72 1.93
CA VAL A 38 9.40 0.68 1.16
C VAL A 38 9.44 0.99 -0.33
N LYS A 39 9.12 2.23 -0.73
CA LYS A 39 9.20 2.67 -2.13
C LYS A 39 10.61 2.51 -2.71
N ASN A 40 11.64 2.86 -1.94
CA ASN A 40 13.04 2.69 -2.32
C ASN A 40 13.43 1.22 -2.48
N LYS A 41 12.99 0.35 -1.57
CA LYS A 41 13.22 -1.09 -1.67
C LYS A 41 12.54 -1.69 -2.90
N ILE A 42 11.32 -1.29 -3.21
CA ILE A 42 10.61 -1.74 -4.42
C ILE A 42 11.36 -1.28 -5.68
N LEU A 43 11.87 -0.04 -5.68
CA LEU A 43 12.72 0.45 -6.76
C LEU A 43 14.00 -0.38 -6.91
N GLN A 44 14.64 -0.76 -5.81
CA GLN A 44 15.82 -1.62 -5.83
C GLN A 44 15.49 -3.01 -6.37
N ILE A 45 14.42 -3.63 -5.90
CA ILE A 45 13.94 -4.94 -6.38
C ILE A 45 13.67 -4.90 -7.90
N LYS A 46 13.11 -3.79 -8.40
CA LYS A 46 12.89 -3.58 -9.84
C LYS A 46 14.22 -3.57 -10.60
N LYS A 47 15.22 -2.81 -10.14
CA LYS A 47 16.56 -2.75 -10.76
C LYS A 47 17.24 -4.12 -10.77
N ASP A 48 17.20 -4.84 -9.64
CA ASP A 48 17.79 -6.18 -9.54
C ASP A 48 17.13 -7.17 -10.52
N ALA A 49 15.85 -6.98 -10.83
CA ALA A 49 15.14 -7.77 -11.83
C ALA A 49 15.50 -7.35 -13.27
N GLU A 50 15.70 -6.06 -13.53
CA GLU A 50 16.22 -5.53 -14.81
C GLU A 50 17.59 -6.13 -15.12
N ASP A 51 18.50 -6.16 -14.15
CA ASP A 51 19.84 -6.76 -14.26
C ASP A 51 19.79 -8.27 -14.58
N LYS A 52 18.70 -8.93 -14.16
CA LYS A 52 18.41 -10.35 -14.47
C LYS A 52 17.63 -10.53 -15.78
N GLY A 53 17.52 -9.49 -16.60
CA GLY A 53 16.95 -9.52 -17.95
C GLY A 53 15.44 -9.33 -18.03
N VAL A 54 14.80 -8.78 -17.00
CA VAL A 54 13.40 -8.35 -17.06
C VAL A 54 13.29 -7.01 -17.79
N ASN A 55 12.47 -6.96 -18.83
CA ASN A 55 12.13 -5.74 -19.55
C ASN A 55 10.78 -5.20 -19.09
N PHE A 56 10.79 -4.33 -18.08
CA PHE A 56 9.57 -3.66 -17.59
C PHE A 56 8.97 -2.69 -18.62
N ALA A 57 9.75 -2.18 -19.58
CA ALA A 57 9.24 -1.31 -20.64
C ALA A 57 8.33 -2.05 -21.63
N ALA A 58 8.37 -3.38 -21.66
CA ALA A 58 7.45 -4.20 -22.43
C ALA A 58 6.06 -4.35 -21.78
N PHE A 59 5.86 -3.81 -20.57
CA PHE A 59 4.57 -3.88 -19.89
C PHE A 59 3.58 -2.89 -20.51
N THR A 60 2.40 -3.38 -20.84
CA THR A 60 1.27 -2.57 -21.28
C THR A 60 0.25 -2.42 -20.15
N SER A 61 -0.82 -1.66 -20.37
CA SER A 61 -1.92 -1.55 -19.41
C SER A 61 -2.55 -2.91 -19.07
N SER A 62 -2.57 -3.85 -20.02
CA SER A 62 -3.21 -5.16 -19.88
C SER A 62 -2.22 -6.32 -19.65
N GLU A 63 -0.96 -6.19 -20.06
CA GLU A 63 0.01 -7.31 -20.02
C GLU A 63 1.26 -6.96 -19.20
N THR A 64 1.42 -7.62 -18.06
CA THR A 64 2.57 -7.46 -17.15
C THR A 64 3.18 -8.81 -16.71
N GLY A 65 2.83 -9.88 -17.43
CA GLY A 65 3.20 -11.25 -17.10
C GLY A 65 4.54 -11.66 -17.70
N SER A 66 5.05 -12.82 -17.28
CA SER A 66 6.31 -13.38 -17.78
C SER A 66 6.31 -13.77 -19.27
N LYS A 67 5.22 -13.55 -20.00
CA LYS A 67 5.11 -13.81 -21.45
C LYS A 67 5.53 -12.61 -22.28
N VAL A 68 5.37 -11.39 -21.77
CA VAL A 68 5.68 -10.15 -22.48
C VAL A 68 7.09 -9.63 -22.16
N THR A 69 7.82 -10.33 -21.28
CA THR A 69 9.19 -10.00 -20.92
C THR A 69 10.06 -11.25 -20.88
N ASN A 70 11.35 -11.05 -21.12
CA ASN A 70 12.40 -11.99 -20.73
C ASN A 70 12.57 -11.99 -19.20
N GLY A 71 13.35 -12.93 -18.64
CA GLY A 71 13.60 -12.97 -17.19
C GLY A 71 12.40 -13.40 -16.34
N GLY A 72 11.49 -14.22 -16.88
CA GLY A 72 10.21 -14.55 -16.22
C GLY A 72 10.28 -15.14 -14.80
N LEU A 73 11.39 -15.75 -14.39
CA LEU A 73 11.60 -16.18 -13.00
C LEU A 73 11.97 -14.99 -12.09
N ALA A 74 12.89 -14.13 -12.55
CA ALA A 74 13.28 -12.92 -11.84
C ALA A 74 12.10 -11.98 -11.64
N LEU A 75 11.23 -11.81 -12.65
CA LEU A 75 10.00 -11.01 -12.50
C LEU A 75 9.09 -11.56 -11.37
N ARG A 76 8.93 -12.88 -11.29
CA ARG A 76 8.07 -13.50 -10.26
C ARG A 76 8.63 -13.28 -8.86
N GLU A 77 9.93 -13.49 -8.72
CA GLU A 77 10.65 -13.24 -7.47
C GLU A 77 10.51 -11.76 -7.06
N ALA A 78 10.71 -10.84 -8.00
CA ALA A 78 10.59 -9.41 -7.78
C ALA A 78 9.18 -9.03 -7.29
N LYS A 79 8.12 -9.55 -7.90
CA LYS A 79 6.73 -9.32 -7.44
C LYS A 79 6.49 -9.85 -6.03
N ILE A 80 7.02 -11.03 -5.68
CA ILE A 80 6.87 -11.60 -4.33
C ILE A 80 7.63 -10.76 -3.30
N GLN A 81 8.87 -10.37 -3.60
CA GLN A 81 9.69 -9.54 -2.70
C GLN A 81 9.03 -8.17 -2.47
N ALA A 82 8.52 -7.53 -3.53
CA ALA A 82 7.83 -6.25 -3.41
C ALA A 82 6.58 -6.36 -2.52
N ILE A 83 5.77 -7.40 -2.71
CA ILE A 83 4.60 -7.66 -1.85
C ILE A 83 5.02 -7.83 -0.39
N ASN A 84 6.08 -8.59 -0.12
CA ASN A 84 6.55 -8.82 1.26
C ASN A 84 7.00 -7.53 1.95
N GLU A 85 7.58 -6.57 1.23
CA GLU A 85 7.92 -5.26 1.81
C GLU A 85 6.66 -4.43 2.10
N VAL A 86 5.64 -4.48 1.24
CA VAL A 86 4.36 -3.81 1.51
C VAL A 86 3.61 -4.44 2.68
N GLU A 87 3.62 -5.76 2.83
CA GLU A 87 3.01 -6.44 3.99
C GLU A 87 3.62 -6.01 5.32
N LYS A 88 4.93 -5.71 5.37
CA LYS A 88 5.56 -5.14 6.57
C LYS A 88 5.03 -3.74 6.86
N PHE A 89 4.82 -2.93 5.82
CA PHE A 89 4.25 -1.60 5.97
C PHE A 89 2.78 -1.63 6.41
N LEU A 90 1.98 -2.56 5.87
CA LEU A 90 0.58 -2.78 6.26
C LEU A 90 0.44 -3.08 7.75
N LYS A 91 1.34 -3.91 8.30
CA LYS A 91 1.38 -4.18 9.75
C LYS A 91 1.66 -2.91 10.56
N ARG A 92 2.58 -2.07 10.11
CA ARG A 92 2.87 -0.79 10.77
C ARG A 92 1.67 0.15 10.73
N ILE A 93 0.96 0.22 9.60
CA ILE A 93 -0.27 1.01 9.48
C ILE A 93 -1.35 0.50 10.44
N GLU A 94 -1.52 -0.82 10.55
CA GLU A 94 -2.45 -1.41 11.52
C GLU A 94 -2.09 -1.08 12.97
N GLU A 95 -0.81 -1.18 13.34
CA GLU A 95 -0.34 -0.83 14.69
C GLU A 95 -0.65 0.64 15.03
N GLU A 96 -0.41 1.57 14.09
CA GLU A 96 -0.74 2.98 14.29
C GLU A 96 -2.26 3.24 14.29
N ALA A 97 -3.02 2.55 13.44
CA ALA A 97 -4.48 2.64 13.43
C ALA A 97 -5.07 2.21 14.78
N LEU A 98 -4.58 1.10 15.34
CA LEU A 98 -5.02 0.56 16.63
C LEU A 98 -4.70 1.49 17.80
N LYS A 99 -3.55 2.19 17.77
CA LYS A 99 -3.26 3.23 18.78
C LYS A 99 -4.30 4.35 18.73
N LEU A 100 -4.70 4.75 17.53
CA LEU A 100 -5.69 5.80 17.30
C LEU A 100 -7.14 5.32 17.48
N LYS A 101 -7.40 4.04 17.78
CA LYS A 101 -8.77 3.50 17.82
C LYS A 101 -9.73 4.27 18.73
N GLU A 102 -9.28 4.66 19.92
CA GLU A 102 -10.14 5.28 20.94
C GLU A 102 -10.22 6.81 20.84
N HIS A 103 -9.21 7.46 20.23
CA HIS A 103 -9.06 8.92 20.27
C HIS A 103 -8.75 9.54 18.91
N GLY A 104 -8.63 8.72 17.88
CA GLY A 104 -8.30 9.12 16.52
C GLY A 104 -9.48 9.80 15.84
N ASN A 105 -9.17 10.78 15.01
CA ASN A 105 -10.17 11.43 14.15
C ASN A 105 -10.04 10.95 12.70
N SER A 106 -11.07 11.23 11.90
CA SER A 106 -11.11 10.85 10.48
C SER A 106 -9.93 11.41 9.67
N GLY A 107 -9.44 12.60 9.98
CA GLY A 107 -8.27 13.20 9.32
C GLY A 107 -7.00 12.35 9.52
N GLN A 108 -6.78 11.84 10.72
CA GLN A 108 -5.63 10.96 11.01
C GLN A 108 -5.74 9.61 10.29
N PHE A 109 -6.93 9.03 10.21
CA PHE A 109 -7.14 7.79 9.46
C PHE A 109 -6.97 8.00 7.94
N LEU A 110 -7.37 9.17 7.42
CA LEU A 110 -7.12 9.55 6.04
C LEU A 110 -5.62 9.75 5.76
N GLU A 111 -4.86 10.37 6.66
CA GLU A 111 -3.40 10.48 6.49
C GLU A 111 -2.71 9.10 6.44
N LEU A 112 -3.13 8.15 7.29
CA LEU A 112 -2.65 6.76 7.22
C LEU A 112 -3.01 6.09 5.89
N PHE A 113 -4.23 6.33 5.41
CA PHE A 113 -4.72 5.79 4.15
C PHE A 113 -4.00 6.37 2.93
N ASP A 114 -3.71 7.66 2.91
CA ASP A 114 -2.99 8.32 1.82
C ASP A 114 -1.57 7.75 1.69
N LEU A 115 -0.85 7.59 2.82
CA LEU A 115 0.45 6.93 2.84
C LEU A 115 0.41 5.50 2.32
N LEU A 116 -0.67 4.78 2.64
CA LEU A 116 -0.91 3.44 2.12
C LEU A 116 -1.09 3.45 0.60
N LEU A 117 -1.91 4.35 0.06
CA LEU A 117 -2.13 4.46 -1.39
C LEU A 117 -0.83 4.77 -2.15
N GLU A 118 0.03 5.64 -1.61
CA GLU A 118 1.35 5.93 -2.21
C GLU A 118 2.23 4.68 -2.29
N VAL A 119 2.24 3.86 -1.25
CA VAL A 119 3.00 2.61 -1.26
C VAL A 119 2.42 1.62 -2.27
N LEU A 120 1.10 1.51 -2.37
CA LEU A 120 0.45 0.64 -3.36
C LEU A 120 0.76 1.07 -4.80
N GLU A 121 0.79 2.37 -5.07
CA GLU A 121 1.17 2.92 -6.39
C GLU A 121 2.56 2.50 -6.82
N SER A 122 3.50 2.40 -5.87
CA SER A 122 4.87 1.99 -6.17
C SER A 122 5.01 0.56 -6.69
N LEU A 123 3.95 -0.26 -6.58
CA LEU A 123 3.90 -1.62 -7.13
C LEU A 123 3.52 -1.66 -8.62
N GLU A 124 2.97 -0.59 -9.19
CA GLU A 124 2.58 -0.60 -10.60
C GLU A 124 3.75 -0.77 -11.57
N PRO A 125 4.90 -0.09 -11.37
CA PRO A 125 6.07 -0.26 -12.23
C PRO A 125 6.66 -1.68 -12.22
N ILE A 126 6.41 -2.46 -11.17
CA ILE A 126 6.83 -3.88 -11.10
C ILE A 126 5.79 -4.84 -11.69
N GLY A 127 4.68 -4.31 -12.20
CA GLY A 127 3.65 -5.06 -12.91
C GLY A 127 2.56 -5.63 -12.01
N ILE A 128 2.37 -5.07 -10.81
CA ILE A 128 1.20 -5.33 -9.95
C ILE A 128 0.31 -4.08 -10.05
N LYS A 129 -0.66 -4.10 -10.96
CA LYS A 129 -1.44 -2.92 -11.35
C LYS A 129 -2.84 -2.90 -10.74
N GLY A 130 -3.41 -1.70 -10.62
CA GLY A 130 -4.83 -1.50 -10.29
C GLY A 130 -5.22 -1.76 -8.85
N LEU A 131 -4.25 -2.00 -7.96
CA LEU A 131 -4.52 -2.22 -6.53
C LEU A 131 -4.88 -0.90 -5.83
N LYS A 132 -4.17 0.18 -6.15
CA LYS A 132 -4.52 1.55 -5.69
C LYS A 132 -5.92 1.92 -6.13
N ASP A 133 -6.20 1.85 -7.44
CA ASP A 133 -7.51 2.23 -8.00
C ASP A 133 -8.66 1.43 -7.38
N PHE A 134 -8.50 0.11 -7.23
CA PHE A 134 -9.50 -0.74 -6.59
C PHE A 134 -9.84 -0.26 -5.17
N ILE A 135 -8.83 0.02 -4.36
CA ILE A 135 -9.00 0.49 -2.98
C ILE A 135 -9.54 1.91 -2.93
N SER A 136 -9.10 2.80 -3.82
CA SER A 136 -9.60 4.18 -3.92
C SER A 136 -11.08 4.24 -4.32
N GLU A 137 -11.52 3.41 -5.27
CA GLU A 137 -12.95 3.33 -5.61
C GLU A 137 -13.79 2.81 -4.44
N GLU A 138 -13.28 1.84 -3.70
CA GLU A 138 -13.98 1.36 -2.52
C GLU A 138 -14.09 2.43 -1.43
N ALA A 139 -13.03 3.19 -1.20
CA ALA A 139 -13.01 4.29 -0.23
C ALA A 139 -13.97 5.43 -0.58
N LYS A 140 -14.36 5.61 -1.86
CA LYS A 140 -15.42 6.56 -2.23
C LYS A 140 -16.80 6.12 -1.73
N CYS A 141 -17.07 4.82 -1.78
CA CYS A 141 -18.34 4.25 -1.33
C CYS A 141 -18.40 4.10 0.19
N ASN A 142 -17.26 3.77 0.81
CA ASN A 142 -17.15 3.59 2.25
C ASN A 142 -15.89 4.32 2.79
N PRO A 143 -16.03 5.61 3.18
CA PRO A 143 -14.93 6.47 3.57
C PRO A 143 -14.09 5.94 4.73
N ILE A 144 -12.79 6.22 4.71
CA ILE A 144 -11.85 5.78 5.75
C ILE A 144 -11.89 6.76 6.92
N SER A 145 -12.85 6.55 7.83
CA SER A 145 -13.07 7.42 8.98
C SER A 145 -12.77 6.77 10.34
N THR A 146 -12.48 5.47 10.38
CA THR A 146 -12.24 4.71 11.62
C THR A 146 -11.09 3.71 11.48
N SER A 147 -10.55 3.28 12.63
CA SER A 147 -9.54 2.22 12.67
C SER A 147 -10.06 0.91 12.11
N GLU A 148 -11.30 0.52 12.44
CA GLU A 148 -11.92 -0.71 11.93
C GLU A 148 -11.95 -0.69 10.41
N ARG A 149 -12.37 0.44 9.83
CA ARG A 149 -12.46 0.59 8.38
C ARG A 149 -11.09 0.49 7.71
N LEU A 150 -10.06 1.08 8.31
CA LEU A 150 -8.69 0.98 7.78
C LEU A 150 -8.16 -0.45 7.85
N ILE A 151 -8.52 -1.21 8.90
CA ILE A 151 -8.17 -2.64 9.03
C ILE A 151 -8.90 -3.49 7.98
N GLU A 152 -10.18 -3.21 7.70
CA GLU A 152 -10.91 -3.89 6.61
C GLU A 152 -10.22 -3.70 5.26
N VAL A 153 -9.82 -2.45 4.95
CA VAL A 153 -9.07 -2.13 3.73
C VAL A 153 -7.74 -2.87 3.67
N LYS A 154 -7.00 -2.91 4.79
CA LYS A 154 -5.78 -3.71 4.89
C LYS A 154 -6.04 -5.17 4.50
N VAL A 155 -7.07 -5.81 5.07
CA VAL A 155 -7.39 -7.22 4.78
C VAL A 155 -7.70 -7.43 3.30
N GLN A 156 -8.39 -6.49 2.65
CA GLN A 156 -8.67 -6.56 1.22
C GLN A 156 -7.39 -6.48 0.38
N ILE A 157 -6.47 -5.60 0.75
CA ILE A 157 -5.16 -5.48 0.12
C ILE A 157 -4.40 -6.79 0.26
N GLU A 158 -4.32 -7.35 1.47
CA GLU A 158 -3.63 -8.62 1.74
C GLU A 158 -4.24 -9.77 0.90
N ASN A 159 -5.57 -9.86 0.83
CA ASN A 159 -6.25 -10.86 0.01
C ASN A 159 -5.88 -10.73 -1.48
N LYS A 160 -5.84 -9.51 -2.01
CA LYS A 160 -5.44 -9.26 -3.40
C LYS A 160 -3.97 -9.58 -3.65
N MET A 161 -3.09 -9.23 -2.72
CA MET A 161 -1.67 -9.56 -2.78
C MET A 161 -1.43 -11.08 -2.74
N GLU A 162 -2.20 -11.80 -1.94
CA GLU A 162 -2.14 -13.26 -1.86
C GLU A 162 -2.60 -13.92 -3.16
N GLU A 163 -3.64 -13.39 -3.84
CA GLU A 163 -3.99 -13.83 -5.20
C GLU A 163 -2.81 -13.66 -6.18
N VAL A 164 -2.07 -12.54 -6.09
CA VAL A 164 -0.89 -12.30 -6.93
C VAL A 164 0.23 -13.28 -6.61
N LYS A 165 0.53 -13.52 -5.32
CA LYS A 165 1.51 -14.52 -4.86
C LYS A 165 1.19 -15.92 -5.38
N LYS A 166 -0.08 -16.36 -5.23
CA LYS A 166 -0.56 -17.65 -5.75
C LYS A 166 -0.32 -17.78 -7.25
N LYS A 167 -0.64 -16.74 -8.05
CA LYS A 167 -0.39 -16.73 -9.50
C LYS A 167 1.09 -16.87 -9.86
N GLN A 168 2.00 -16.34 -9.03
CA GLN A 168 3.45 -16.49 -9.25
C GLN A 168 3.94 -17.92 -8.93
N ASN A 169 3.40 -18.53 -7.87
CA ASN A 169 3.79 -19.86 -7.41
C ASN A 169 3.21 -21.02 -8.26
N LEU A 170 1.97 -20.91 -8.73
CA LEU A 170 1.29 -21.93 -9.54
C LEU A 170 2.04 -22.31 -10.83
N ASN A 171 2.84 -21.39 -11.37
CA ASN A 171 3.62 -21.66 -12.59
C ASN A 171 4.98 -22.33 -12.33
N LYS A 172 5.45 -22.46 -11.07
CA LYS A 172 6.57 -23.37 -10.73
C LYS A 172 6.09 -24.83 -10.74
N GLU A 173 4.91 -25.10 -10.19
CA GLU A 173 4.31 -26.45 -10.16
C GLU A 173 3.94 -26.98 -11.55
N ARG A 174 3.45 -26.13 -12.46
CA ARG A 174 3.18 -26.54 -13.84
C ARG A 174 4.44 -26.97 -14.61
N LYS A 175 5.62 -26.42 -14.28
CA LYS A 175 6.90 -26.83 -14.87
C LYS A 175 7.43 -28.14 -14.26
N SER A 176 7.26 -28.36 -12.95
CA SER A 176 7.65 -29.64 -12.33
C SER A 176 6.80 -30.82 -12.80
N ASN A 177 5.50 -30.60 -13.03
CA ASN A 177 4.59 -31.65 -13.51
C ASN A 177 4.72 -31.98 -15.01
N LYS A 178 5.20 -31.06 -15.86
CA LYS A 178 5.53 -31.37 -17.26
C LYS A 178 6.83 -32.17 -17.40
N GLY A 179 7.77 -32.05 -16.46
CA GLY A 179 9.03 -32.81 -16.45
C GLY A 179 8.88 -34.28 -16.04
N LYS A 180 7.80 -34.63 -15.31
CA LYS A 180 7.54 -36.02 -14.86
C LYS A 180 6.80 -36.90 -15.87
N LYS A 181 6.41 -36.38 -17.05
CA LYS A 181 5.59 -37.10 -18.04
C LYS A 181 6.37 -37.59 -19.28
N LYS A 182 7.68 -37.80 -19.15
CA LYS A 182 8.51 -38.50 -20.13
C LYS A 182 9.40 -39.54 -19.44
N LYS A 183 8.83 -40.73 -19.22
CA LYS A 183 9.52 -42.02 -19.26
C LYS A 183 8.52 -43.04 -19.76
#